data_AF-A0A151QQ15-F1
#
_entry.id   AF-A0A151QQ15-F1
#
_cell.length_a   1.000
_cell.length_b   1.000
_cell.length_c   1.000
_cell.angle_alpha   90.00
_cell.angle_beta   90.00
_cell.angle_gamma   90.00
#
_symmetry.space_group_name_H-M   'P 1'
#
loop_
_entity.id
_entity.type
_entity.pdbx_description
1 polymer ?
#
loop_
_entity_poly.entity_id
_entity_poly.type
_entity_poly.pdbx_seq_one_letter_code
_entity_poly.pdbx_strand_id
1 'polypeptide(L)'
;VTIVNGSKVASQGIGQVSLSPSLKLNSILVIPHYSYNLIYLSQLTRSLNYPITFDANFFVIQEHGMGHLIGEGHGSRGLYYLETSTFVSYFSTSASKLLHDRLDHPSLAKLKIMISSLKQLPILKCESC
;
A
#
# COMPACT_ATOMS: atom_id res chain seq x y z
N VAL A 1 6.96 9.77 16.56
CA VAL A 1 5.87 10.52 15.92
C VAL A 1 4.64 10.45 16.80
N THR A 2 3.96 11.58 17.02
CA THR A 2 2.65 11.56 17.68
C THR A 2 1.59 11.29 16.62
N ILE A 3 0.81 10.22 16.77
CA ILE A 3 -0.26 9.88 15.83
C ILE A 3 -1.60 10.47 16.29
N VAL A 4 -2.61 10.42 15.43
CA VAL A 4 -3.92 11.08 15.64
C VAL A 4 -4.66 10.67 16.92
N ASN A 5 -4.36 9.50 17.50
CA ASN A 5 -4.93 9.09 18.80
C ASN A 5 -4.18 9.65 20.01
N GLY A 6 -3.22 10.57 19.80
CA GLY A 6 -2.40 11.19 20.84
C GLY A 6 -1.22 10.34 21.32
N SER A 7 -1.12 9.08 20.89
CA SER A 7 0.00 8.21 21.29
C SER A 7 1.29 8.59 20.57
N LYS A 8 2.42 8.42 21.26
CA LYS A 8 3.75 8.57 20.69
C LYS A 8 4.26 7.21 20.28
N VAL A 9 4.59 7.06 19.00
CA VAL A 9 5.10 5.81 18.43
C VAL A 9 6.47 6.03 17.81
N ALA A 10 7.36 5.08 18.00
CA ALA A 10 8.62 5.02 17.26
C ALA A 10 8.32 4.57 15.82
N SER A 11 8.80 5.33 14.84
CA SER A 11 8.74 4.91 13.44
C SER A 11 9.89 3.94 13.16
N GLN A 12 9.62 2.81 12.50
CA GLN A 12 10.65 1.84 12.13
C GLN A 12 11.57 2.37 11.03
N GLY A 13 11.08 3.31 10.23
CA GLY A 13 11.83 3.94 9.14
C GLY A 13 10.93 4.66 8.13
N ILE A 14 11.58 5.13 7.07
CA ILE A 14 11.00 5.81 5.92
C ILE A 14 10.91 4.79 4.77
N GLY A 15 9.70 4.43 4.35
CA GLY A 15 9.44 3.47 3.28
C GLY A 15 8.99 4.11 1.96
N GLN A 16 8.88 3.30 0.91
CA GLN A 16 8.28 3.67 -0.37
C GLN A 16 7.14 2.70 -0.67
N VAL A 17 6.01 3.20 -1.16
CA VAL A 17 4.92 2.35 -1.70
C VAL A 17 4.55 2.84 -3.09
N SER A 18 4.45 1.92 -4.03
CA SER A 18 3.86 2.19 -5.34
C SER A 18 2.40 1.77 -5.26
N LEU A 19 1.47 2.72 -5.31
CA LEU A 19 0.03 2.48 -5.29
C LEU A 19 -0.54 2.25 -6.70
N SER A 20 0.16 2.69 -7.73
CA SER A 20 -0.10 2.34 -9.12
C SER A 20 1.17 2.57 -9.92
N PRO A 21 1.23 2.18 -11.21
CA PRO A 21 2.36 2.51 -12.07
C PRO A 21 2.65 4.02 -12.13
N SER A 22 1.61 4.86 -12.00
CA SER A 22 1.68 6.32 -12.01
C SER A 22 1.75 6.96 -10.61
N LEU A 23 1.35 6.25 -9.55
CA LEU A 23 1.24 6.77 -8.19
C LEU A 23 2.28 6.12 -7.27
N LYS A 24 3.45 6.76 -7.15
CA LYS A 24 4.52 6.34 -6.24
C LYS A 24 4.63 7.32 -5.08
N LEU A 25 4.49 6.80 -3.87
CA LEU A 25 4.65 7.58 -2.64
C LEU A 25 5.99 7.26 -2.01
N ASN A 26 6.80 8.31 -1.86
CA ASN A 26 8.06 8.27 -1.17
C ASN A 26 7.86 8.72 0.26
N SER A 27 8.69 8.19 1.16
CA SER A 27 8.77 8.59 2.56
C SER A 27 7.52 8.36 3.41
N ILE A 28 7.09 7.11 3.39
CA ILE A 28 5.98 6.61 4.18
C ILE A 28 6.50 6.26 5.56
N LEU A 29 5.79 6.72 6.60
CA LEU A 29 6.13 6.36 7.96
C LEU A 29 5.59 4.97 8.26
N VAL A 30 6.51 4.02 8.39
CA VAL A 30 6.17 2.66 8.80
C VAL A 30 6.10 2.62 10.32
N ILE A 31 4.89 2.38 10.85
CA ILE A 31 4.66 2.26 12.28
C ILE A 31 4.48 0.78 12.61
N PRO A 32 5.42 0.15 13.34
CA PRO A 32 5.30 -1.26 13.71
C PRO A 32 4.07 -1.46 14.61
N HIS A 33 3.41 -2.61 14.49
CA HIS A 33 2.19 -3.01 15.22
C HIS A 33 0.87 -2.32 14.83
N TYR A 34 0.88 -1.38 13.88
CA TYR A 34 -0.35 -0.84 13.30
C TYR A 34 -0.59 -1.41 11.90
N SER A 35 -1.83 -1.74 11.57
CA SER A 35 -2.23 -2.28 10.27
C SER A 35 -2.21 -1.23 9.14
N TYR A 36 -1.78 0.00 9.42
CA TYR A 36 -1.83 1.14 8.51
C TYR A 36 -0.50 1.87 8.48
N ASN A 37 -0.09 2.25 7.28
CA ASN A 37 1.04 3.16 7.08
C ASN A 37 0.54 4.61 7.11
N LEU A 38 1.33 5.54 7.65
CA LEU A 38 0.99 6.96 7.65
C LEU A 38 1.79 7.74 6.62
N ILE A 39 1.12 8.70 5.99
CA ILE A 39 1.70 9.59 4.99
C ILE A 39 1.34 11.02 5.37
N TYR A 40 2.35 11.89 5.44
CA TYR A 40 2.09 13.31 5.66
C TYR A 40 1.48 13.93 4.41
N LEU A 41 0.44 14.75 4.57
CA LEU A 41 -0.23 15.43 3.46
C LEU A 41 0.73 16.34 2.68
N SER A 42 1.63 17.03 3.37
CA SER A 42 2.69 17.85 2.76
C SER A 42 3.68 17.01 1.93
N GLN A 43 3.86 15.74 2.28
CA GLN A 43 4.71 14.83 1.54
C GLN A 43 3.98 14.22 0.35
N LEU A 44 2.71 13.86 0.53
CA LEU A 44 1.82 13.38 -0.53
C LEU A 44 1.74 14.42 -1.67
N THR A 45 1.44 15.68 -1.33
CA THR A 45 1.34 16.79 -2.28
C THR A 45 2.66 17.18 -2.96
N ARG A 46 3.81 16.94 -2.33
CA ARG A 46 5.13 17.16 -2.95
C ARG A 46 5.58 15.99 -3.82
N SER A 47 5.14 14.79 -3.51
CA SER A 47 5.50 13.57 -4.25
C SER A 47 4.63 13.40 -5.48
N LEU A 48 3.38 13.86 -5.42
CA LEU A 48 2.42 13.79 -6.50
C LEU A 48 2.38 15.12 -7.24
N ASN A 49 2.62 15.10 -8.55
CA ASN A 49 2.38 16.25 -9.42
C ASN A 49 0.89 16.34 -9.83
N TYR A 50 -0.01 15.98 -8.92
CA TYR A 50 -1.45 15.89 -9.16
C TYR A 50 -2.19 16.72 -8.12
N PRO A 51 -3.23 17.49 -8.51
CA PRO A 51 -4.12 18.13 -7.55
C PRO A 51 -4.79 17.10 -6.64
N ILE A 52 -4.83 17.43 -5.36
CA ILE A 52 -5.52 16.65 -4.34
C ILE A 52 -6.55 17.57 -3.69
N THR A 53 -7.81 17.18 -3.77
CA THR A 53 -8.92 17.93 -3.17
C THR A 53 -9.44 17.14 -1.98
N PHE A 54 -9.53 17.80 -0.82
CA PHE A 54 -10.07 17.23 0.40
C PHE A 54 -11.40 17.88 0.72
N ASP A 55 -12.35 17.08 1.18
CA ASP A 55 -13.53 17.56 1.88
C ASP A 55 -13.61 16.92 3.28
N ALA A 56 -14.71 17.14 4.00
CA ALA A 56 -14.87 16.62 5.37
C ALA A 56 -14.90 15.08 5.44
N ASN A 57 -15.25 14.39 4.36
CA ASN A 57 -15.61 12.97 4.36
C ASN A 57 -14.77 12.11 3.39
N PHE A 58 -14.10 12.72 2.42
CA PHE A 58 -13.34 12.04 1.38
C PHE A 58 -12.25 12.96 0.80
N PHE A 59 -11.41 12.38 -0.04
CA PHE A 59 -10.48 13.13 -0.87
C PHE A 59 -10.38 12.49 -2.25
N VAL A 60 -9.99 13.31 -3.23
CA VAL A 60 -9.77 12.87 -4.61
C VAL A 60 -8.43 13.36 -5.11
N ILE A 61 -7.74 12.51 -5.87
CA ILE A 61 -6.52 12.79 -6.63
C ILE A 61 -6.90 12.80 -8.10
N GLN A 62 -6.68 13.90 -8.80
CA GLN A 62 -7.09 14.06 -10.19
C GLN A 62 -5.91 14.42 -11.09
N GLU A 63 -5.99 14.08 -12.38
CA GLU A 63 -5.03 14.53 -13.37
C GLU A 63 -5.24 16.01 -13.74
N HIS A 64 -4.14 16.74 -13.99
CA HIS A 64 -4.22 18.10 -14.48
C HIS A 64 -4.96 18.18 -15.83
N GLY A 65 -5.89 19.13 -15.96
CA GLY A 65 -6.51 19.52 -17.22
C GLY A 65 -7.67 18.64 -17.72
N MET A 66 -7.65 17.33 -17.48
CA MET A 66 -8.72 16.41 -17.94
C MET A 66 -9.71 16.00 -16.86
N GLY A 67 -9.43 16.26 -15.58
CA GLY A 67 -10.32 15.87 -14.47
C GLY A 67 -10.43 14.35 -14.28
N HIS A 68 -9.53 13.58 -14.90
CA HIS A 68 -9.49 12.13 -14.76
C HIS A 68 -9.15 11.74 -13.31
N LEU A 69 -9.95 10.86 -12.71
CA LEU A 69 -9.75 10.39 -11.34
C LEU A 69 -8.60 9.37 -11.29
N ILE A 70 -7.56 9.69 -10.54
CA ILE A 70 -6.38 8.82 -10.33
C ILE A 70 -6.58 7.95 -9.09
N GLY A 71 -7.23 8.49 -8.08
CA GLY A 71 -7.56 7.77 -6.86
C GLY A 71 -8.47 8.59 -5.97
N GLU A 72 -9.21 7.91 -5.12
CA GLU A 72 -10.07 8.51 -4.11
C GLU A 72 -9.84 7.82 -2.77
N GLY A 73 -10.33 8.45 -1.71
CA GLY A 73 -10.28 7.87 -0.39
C GLY A 73 -11.30 8.48 0.54
N HIS A 74 -11.65 7.79 1.60
CA HIS A 74 -12.65 8.24 2.56
C HIS A 74 -12.02 8.65 3.90
N GLY A 75 -12.64 9.61 4.55
CA GLY A 75 -12.37 10.03 5.91
C GLY A 75 -13.06 9.11 6.91
N SER A 76 -12.33 8.63 7.91
CA SER A 76 -12.89 7.89 9.04
C SER A 76 -12.00 8.06 10.26
N ARG A 77 -12.61 8.23 11.45
CA ARG A 77 -11.88 8.32 12.74
C ARG A 77 -10.73 9.35 12.75
N GLY A 78 -10.89 10.47 12.05
CA GLY A 78 -9.87 11.53 11.96
C GLY A 78 -8.68 11.21 11.04
N LEU A 79 -8.80 10.19 10.18
CA LEU A 79 -7.82 9.80 9.17
C LEU A 79 -8.48 9.74 7.80
N TYR A 80 -7.69 9.94 6.75
CA TYR A 80 -8.10 9.65 5.37
C TYR A 80 -7.47 8.33 4.92
N TYR A 81 -8.30 7.46 4.37
CA TYR A 81 -7.93 6.15 3.85
C TYR A 81 -8.04 6.17 2.35
N LEU A 82 -6.92 5.95 1.66
CA LEU A 82 -6.95 5.80 0.21
C LEU A 82 -7.67 4.50 -0.16
N GLU A 83 -8.69 4.59 -1.00
CA GLU A 83 -9.33 3.43 -1.61
C GLU A 83 -8.45 2.93 -2.75
N THR A 84 -7.55 2.00 -2.42
CA THR A 84 -6.84 1.25 -3.44
C THR A 84 -7.80 0.23 -4.03
N SER A 85 -8.19 0.40 -5.30
CA SER A 85 -8.84 -0.64 -6.09
C SER A 85 -7.86 -1.81 -6.31
N THR A 86 -7.68 -2.65 -5.29
CA THR A 86 -7.16 -4.03 -5.30
C THR A 86 -5.98 -4.42 -6.21
N PHE A 87 -5.19 -3.48 -6.74
CA PHE A 87 -4.04 -3.78 -7.60
C PHE A 87 -2.70 -3.44 -6.96
N VAL A 88 -2.72 -2.93 -5.73
CA VAL A 88 -1.50 -2.73 -4.94
C VAL A 88 -1.21 -3.95 -4.10
N SER A 89 -0.97 -5.04 -4.79
CA SER A 89 -0.32 -6.21 -4.23
C SER A 89 1.14 -5.84 -3.94
N TYR A 90 1.41 -5.17 -2.81
CA TYR A 90 2.70 -5.33 -2.15
C TYR A 90 2.71 -6.72 -1.51
N PHE A 91 2.78 -7.74 -2.36
CA PHE A 91 3.10 -9.08 -1.91
C PHE A 91 4.61 -9.09 -1.69
N SER A 92 5.00 -8.80 -0.45
CA SER A 92 6.32 -9.17 0.04
C SER A 92 6.53 -10.67 -0.22
N THR A 93 7.75 -11.09 -0.56
CA THR A 93 8.12 -12.50 -0.71
C THR A 93 7.74 -13.37 0.50
N SER A 94 7.56 -12.75 1.68
CA SER A 94 7.01 -13.37 2.89
C SER A 94 5.54 -13.81 2.76
N ALA A 95 4.73 -13.09 1.99
CA ALA A 95 3.33 -13.43 1.74
C ALA A 95 3.19 -14.62 0.78
N SER A 96 4.19 -14.87 -0.08
CA SER A 96 4.24 -16.06 -0.93
C SER A 96 4.40 -17.35 -0.11
N LYS A 97 5.24 -17.32 0.94
CA LYS A 97 5.41 -18.44 1.88
C LYS A 97 4.11 -18.67 2.67
N LEU A 98 3.49 -17.60 3.18
CA LEU A 98 2.20 -17.70 3.89
C LEU A 98 1.08 -18.28 3.02
N LEU A 99 1.01 -17.93 1.75
CA LEU A 99 0.03 -18.50 0.82
C LEU A 99 0.33 -19.95 0.46
N HIS A 100 1.61 -20.29 0.32
CA HIS A 100 2.04 -21.68 0.15
C HIS A 100 1.62 -22.52 1.37
N ASP A 101 1.85 -22.05 2.59
CA ASP A 101 1.49 -22.78 3.81
C ASP A 101 -0.04 -22.88 4.00
N ARG A 102 -0.80 -21.81 3.69
CA ARG A 102 -2.27 -21.79 3.88
C ARG A 102 -3.07 -22.56 2.82
N LEU A 103 -2.54 -22.72 1.62
CA LEU A 103 -3.20 -23.40 0.51
C LEU A 103 -2.78 -24.88 0.38
N ASP A 104 -2.17 -25.44 1.43
CA ASP A 104 -1.70 -26.82 1.49
C ASP A 104 -0.55 -27.10 0.50
N HIS A 105 0.51 -26.29 0.61
CA HIS A 105 1.77 -26.43 -0.11
C HIS A 105 1.65 -26.52 -1.65
N PRO A 106 0.89 -25.63 -2.33
CA PRO A 106 0.84 -25.62 -3.78
C PRO A 106 2.22 -25.29 -4.37
N SER A 107 2.54 -25.94 -5.48
CA SER A 107 3.78 -25.69 -6.20
C SER A 107 3.88 -24.22 -6.66
N LEU A 108 5.12 -23.72 -6.80
CA LEU A 108 5.37 -22.35 -7.28
C LEU A 108 4.69 -22.07 -8.63
N ALA A 109 4.63 -23.07 -9.52
CA ALA A 109 3.94 -22.95 -10.80
C ALA A 109 2.43 -22.70 -10.62
N LYS A 110 1.78 -23.41 -9.69
CA LYS A 110 0.35 -23.26 -9.40
C LYS A 110 0.05 -21.91 -8.74
N LEU A 111 0.92 -21.46 -7.83
CA LEU A 111 0.84 -20.13 -7.23
C LEU A 111 1.00 -19.00 -8.27
N LYS A 112 1.88 -19.17 -9.26
CA LYS A 112 2.06 -18.22 -10.38
C LYS A 112 0.83 -18.11 -11.28
N ILE A 113 0.05 -19.19 -11.42
CA ILE A 113 -1.21 -19.20 -12.16
C ILE A 113 -2.30 -18.49 -11.36
N MET A 114 -2.39 -18.76 -10.06
CA MET A 114 -3.41 -18.16 -9.20
C MET A 114 -3.16 -16.67 -8.92
N ILE A 115 -1.89 -16.24 -8.92
CA ILE A 115 -1.50 -14.89 -8.53
C ILE A 115 -0.48 -14.35 -9.53
N SER A 116 -0.97 -13.54 -10.48
CA SER A 116 -0.18 -12.93 -11.56
C SER A 116 1.04 -12.13 -11.07
N SER A 117 0.99 -11.57 -9.86
CA SER A 117 2.09 -10.83 -9.22
C SER A 117 3.29 -11.72 -8.86
N LEU A 118 3.10 -13.03 -8.68
CA LEU A 118 4.16 -13.98 -8.29
C LEU A 118 4.99 -14.50 -9.48
N LYS A 119 4.69 -14.08 -10.71
CA LYS A 119 5.45 -14.50 -11.90
C LYS A 119 6.94 -14.26 -11.78
N GLN A 120 7.33 -13.17 -11.10
CA GLN A 120 8.71 -12.75 -10.91
C GLN A 120 9.45 -13.53 -9.79
N LEU A 121 8.78 -14.38 -9.01
CA LEU A 121 9.44 -15.16 -7.98
C LEU A 121 10.26 -16.30 -8.59
N PRO A 122 11.59 -16.32 -8.38
CA PRO A 122 12.44 -17.36 -8.95
C PRO A 122 12.40 -18.65 -8.12
N ILE A 123 12.26 -18.55 -6.79
CA ILE A 123 12.29 -19.70 -5.89
C ILE A 123 11.38 -19.46 -4.68
N LEU A 124 10.77 -20.54 -4.18
CA LEU A 124 10.02 -20.55 -2.93
C LEU A 124 10.70 -21.57 -2.01
N LYS A 125 11.24 -21.11 -0.88
CA LYS A 125 11.87 -21.98 0.12
C LYS A 125 10.80 -22.48 1.09
N CYS A 126 10.54 -23.79 1.06
CA CYS A 126 9.74 -24.49 2.04
C CYS A 126 10.65 -25.44 2.83
N GLU A 127 10.43 -25.57 4.14
CA GLU A 127 11.16 -26.55 4.96
C GLU A 127 10.50 -27.94 4.92
N SER A 128 9.26 -28.01 4.42
CA SER A 128 8.44 -29.22 4.36
C SER A 128 8.32 -29.81 2.94
N CYS A 129 8.93 -29.20 1.91
CA CYS A 129 8.84 -29.62 0.50
C CYS A 129 10.20 -29.65 -0.19
#